data_AF-A0A9Q4YR13-F1
#
_entry.id   AF-A0A9Q4YR13-F1
#
_cell.length_a   1.000
_cell.length_b   1.000
_cell.length_c   1.000
_cell.angle_alpha   90.00
_cell.angle_beta   90.00
_cell.angle_gamma   90.00
#
_symmetry.space_group_name_H-M   'P 1'
#
loop_
_entity.id
_entity.type
_entity.pdbx_description
1 polymer ?
#
loop_
_entity_poly.entity_id
_entity_poly.type
_entity_poly.pdbx_seq_one_letter_code
_entity_poly.pdbx_strand_id
1 'polypeptide(L)'
;MTDLTREGASDAPVRILLAHGAGAGMEHSFLAELSRLLAGPDIEVVRFNFPYMTKRAQDGKRRPPDRQPVLLAHWREMVRQFAHPRLFLAGKSMGGRMAAELFCEGGDEMDAAGLIVLGYPFHPPAKPDAWRGEVLKQITTPTLLLQGERDTFGSRAELADFPFSPAVSVHWLTDGDHGFKPRKASGMSEQENLRLAAERIKGFIAAVGRS
;
A
#
# COMPACT_ATOMS: atom_id res chain seq x y z
N MET A 1 0.72 2.82 23.78
CA MET A 1 0.92 2.13 22.48
C MET A 1 1.71 3.06 21.59
N THR A 2 2.77 2.58 20.95
CA THR A 2 3.53 3.37 19.96
C THR A 2 2.69 3.54 18.70
N ASP A 3 2.75 4.71 18.07
CA ASP A 3 2.02 5.00 16.83
C ASP A 3 2.71 4.47 15.56
N LEU A 4 3.83 3.77 15.76
CA LEU A 4 4.60 3.11 14.72
C LEU A 4 5.31 1.84 15.24
N THR A 5 5.69 0.98 14.30
CA THR A 5 6.57 -0.19 14.49
C THR A 5 7.65 -0.21 13.41
N ARG A 6 8.82 -0.75 13.75
CA ARG A 6 9.95 -0.94 12.83
C ARG A 6 10.35 -2.42 12.86
N GLU A 7 10.49 -3.02 11.70
CA GLU A 7 10.94 -4.40 11.55
C GLU A 7 12.06 -4.47 10.51
N GLY A 8 13.05 -5.35 10.74
CA GLY A 8 14.25 -5.44 9.91
C GLY A 8 15.44 -4.71 10.51
N ALA A 9 16.56 -4.70 9.80
CA ALA A 9 17.77 -4.02 10.22
C ALA A 9 17.61 -2.49 10.10
N SER A 10 17.99 -1.73 11.12
CA SER A 10 17.82 -0.26 11.10
C SER A 10 18.72 0.46 10.08
N ASP A 11 19.78 -0.22 9.64
CA ASP A 11 20.76 0.16 8.64
C ASP A 11 20.54 -0.56 7.30
N ALA A 12 19.37 -1.18 7.11
CA ALA A 12 19.02 -1.81 5.85
C ALA A 12 19.15 -0.82 4.67
N PRO A 13 19.67 -1.26 3.51
CA PRO A 13 19.86 -0.42 2.33
C PRO A 13 18.54 0.05 1.68
N VAL A 14 17.40 -0.49 2.10
CA VAL A 14 16.06 -0.09 1.63
C VAL A 14 15.14 0.12 2.84
N ARG A 15 14.30 1.16 2.77
CA ARG A 15 13.22 1.39 3.74
C ARG A 15 11.88 1.43 3.05
N ILE A 16 10.88 0.78 3.65
CA ILE A 16 9.47 0.82 3.24
C ILE A 16 8.66 1.51 4.33
N LEU A 17 7.90 2.55 3.99
CA LEU A 17 6.84 3.08 4.84
C LEU A 17 5.52 2.42 4.47
N LEU A 18 4.90 1.68 5.39
CA LEU A 18 3.72 0.87 5.13
C LEU A 18 2.49 1.40 5.90
N ALA A 19 1.59 2.07 5.17
CA ALA A 19 0.34 2.59 5.73
C ALA A 19 -0.83 1.61 5.65
N HIS A 20 -1.70 1.68 6.65
CA HIS A 20 -2.90 0.87 6.73
C HIS A 20 -4.09 1.41 5.92
N GLY A 21 -5.12 0.58 5.76
CA GLY A 21 -6.40 0.95 5.14
C GLY A 21 -7.39 1.57 6.14
N ALA A 22 -8.57 1.96 5.67
CA ALA A 22 -9.55 2.69 6.49
C ALA A 22 -10.03 1.96 7.76
N GLY A 23 -10.17 0.63 7.70
CA GLY A 23 -10.90 -0.16 8.70
C GLY A 23 -10.09 -0.60 9.92
N ALA A 24 -8.81 -0.87 9.73
CA ALA A 24 -7.92 -1.42 10.76
C ALA A 24 -6.57 -0.70 10.73
N GLY A 25 -5.94 -0.58 11.91
CA GLY A 25 -4.65 0.08 12.07
C GLY A 25 -3.46 -0.78 11.64
N MET A 26 -2.26 -0.27 11.91
CA MET A 26 -0.99 -0.88 11.49
C MET A 26 -0.74 -2.31 12.00
N GLU A 27 -1.38 -2.69 13.12
CA GLU A 27 -1.26 -4.00 13.75
C GLU A 27 -2.17 -5.08 13.13
N HIS A 28 -2.94 -4.75 12.10
CA HIS A 28 -3.76 -5.73 11.41
C HIS A 28 -2.89 -6.87 10.84
N SER A 29 -3.34 -8.12 10.99
CA SER A 29 -2.58 -9.33 10.62
C SER A 29 -2.00 -9.27 9.22
N PHE A 30 -2.79 -8.84 8.22
CA PHE A 30 -2.31 -8.63 6.85
C PHE A 30 -1.01 -7.80 6.76
N LEU A 31 -0.93 -6.66 7.46
CA LEU A 31 0.25 -5.79 7.40
C LEU A 31 1.39 -6.33 8.23
N ALA A 32 1.09 -6.92 9.39
CA ALA A 32 2.09 -7.55 10.25
C ALA A 32 2.76 -8.74 9.53
N GLU A 33 1.98 -9.60 8.89
CA GLU A 33 2.48 -10.74 8.13
C GLU A 33 3.27 -10.30 6.90
N LEU A 34 2.77 -9.33 6.14
CA LEU A 34 3.52 -8.78 5.00
C LEU A 34 4.84 -8.14 5.44
N SER A 35 4.82 -7.36 6.52
CA SER A 35 6.03 -6.78 7.13
C SER A 35 7.04 -7.88 7.47
N ARG A 36 6.60 -8.96 8.12
CA ARG A 36 7.45 -10.11 8.47
C ARG A 36 8.05 -10.83 7.25
N LEU A 37 7.34 -10.86 6.12
CA LEU A 37 7.82 -11.46 4.87
C LEU A 37 8.84 -10.58 4.14
N LEU A 38 8.76 -9.26 4.34
CA LEU A 38 9.61 -8.26 3.68
C LEU A 38 10.86 -7.95 4.50
N ALA A 39 10.68 -7.70 5.79
CA ALA A 39 11.71 -7.20 6.70
C ALA A 39 12.86 -8.19 6.87
N GLY A 40 14.08 -7.67 6.93
CA GLY A 40 15.31 -8.45 7.08
C GLY A 40 16.55 -7.58 7.06
N PRO A 41 17.73 -8.15 6.73
CA PRO A 41 18.97 -7.38 6.60
C PRO A 41 18.91 -6.32 5.47
N ASP A 42 18.18 -6.61 4.39
CA ASP A 42 18.16 -5.75 3.20
C ASP A 42 17.02 -4.73 3.17
N ILE A 43 15.97 -4.94 3.98
CA ILE A 43 14.76 -4.13 3.99
C ILE A 43 14.33 -3.85 5.42
N GLU A 44 14.21 -2.57 5.76
CA GLU A 44 13.48 -2.10 6.92
C GLU A 44 12.03 -1.77 6.54
N VAL A 45 11.06 -2.25 7.32
CA VAL A 45 9.65 -1.89 7.18
C VAL A 45 9.21 -1.07 8.38
N VAL A 46 8.69 0.12 8.13
CA VAL A 46 8.09 1.00 9.13
C VAL A 46 6.59 1.05 8.91
N ARG A 47 5.82 0.47 9.84
CA ARG A 47 4.35 0.58 9.82
C ARG A 47 3.93 1.68 10.78
N PHE A 48 2.90 2.45 10.43
CA PHE A 48 2.42 3.56 11.27
C PHE A 48 0.90 3.68 11.23
N ASN A 49 0.32 4.26 12.28
CA ASN A 49 -1.10 4.61 12.34
C ASN A 49 -1.33 6.03 11.83
N PHE A 50 -2.37 6.21 11.02
CA PHE A 50 -2.92 7.55 10.80
C PHE A 50 -3.54 8.12 12.09
N PRO A 51 -3.67 9.46 12.23
CA PRO A 51 -4.08 10.10 13.47
C PRO A 51 -5.41 9.59 14.05
N TYR A 52 -6.41 9.29 13.21
CA TYR A 52 -7.68 8.72 13.70
C TYR A 52 -7.53 7.34 14.34
N MET A 53 -6.56 6.52 13.90
CA MET A 53 -6.28 5.20 14.49
C MET A 53 -5.53 5.32 15.81
N THR A 54 -4.57 6.23 15.92
CA THR A 54 -3.93 6.59 17.19
C THR A 54 -4.97 6.98 18.23
N LYS A 55 -5.87 7.90 17.86
CA LYS A 55 -6.97 8.30 18.75
C LYS A 55 -7.85 7.11 19.12
N ARG A 56 -8.07 6.14 18.21
CA ARG A 56 -8.98 4.98 18.42
C ARG A 56 -8.36 4.04 19.45
N ALA A 57 -7.04 3.85 19.38
CA ALA A 57 -6.30 3.07 20.35
C ALA A 57 -6.27 3.73 21.75
N GLN A 58 -6.23 5.07 21.80
CA GLN A 58 -6.20 5.83 23.05
C GLN A 58 -7.55 5.84 23.80
N ASP A 59 -8.66 6.04 23.10
CA ASP A 59 -9.97 6.22 23.74
C ASP A 59 -10.97 5.07 23.51
N GLY A 60 -10.60 4.07 22.70
CA GLY A 60 -11.44 2.91 22.38
C GLY A 60 -12.64 3.20 21.48
N LYS A 61 -12.82 4.43 20.99
CA LYS A 61 -14.03 4.84 20.24
C LYS A 61 -13.85 4.68 18.74
N ARG A 62 -14.74 3.92 18.10
CA ARG A 62 -14.80 3.81 16.63
C ARG A 62 -15.12 5.18 16.00
N ARG A 63 -14.36 5.56 14.97
CA ARG A 63 -14.56 6.79 14.17
C ARG A 63 -14.12 6.61 12.71
N PRO A 64 -14.75 7.24 11.71
CA PRO A 64 -14.30 7.12 10.33
C PRO A 64 -12.84 7.62 10.15
N PRO A 65 -12.18 7.30 9.03
CA PRO A 65 -10.91 7.90 8.69
C PRO A 65 -10.97 9.43 8.68
N ASP A 66 -9.83 10.07 8.98
CA ASP A 66 -9.69 11.51 8.79
C ASP A 66 -9.89 11.89 7.31
N ARG A 67 -10.23 13.16 7.05
CA ARG A 67 -10.34 13.68 5.68
C ARG A 67 -8.99 13.63 4.97
N GLN A 68 -9.02 13.50 3.65
CA GLN A 68 -7.83 13.40 2.79
C GLN A 68 -6.71 14.39 3.13
N PRO A 69 -6.94 15.70 3.35
CA PRO A 69 -5.85 16.63 3.68
C PRO A 69 -5.06 16.24 4.94
N VAL A 70 -5.73 15.66 5.95
CA VAL A 70 -5.07 15.21 7.18
C VAL A 70 -4.24 13.96 6.93
N LEU A 71 -4.77 13.01 6.14
CA LEU A 71 -4.04 11.79 5.77
C LEU A 71 -2.81 12.10 4.91
N LEU A 72 -2.95 13.01 3.96
CA LEU A 72 -1.88 13.49 3.09
C LEU A 72 -0.81 14.27 3.87
N ALA A 73 -1.20 15.13 4.81
CA ALA A 73 -0.26 15.82 5.69
C ALA A 73 0.51 14.83 6.57
N HIS A 74 -0.17 13.81 7.11
CA HIS A 74 0.49 12.80 7.93
C HIS A 74 1.46 11.93 7.12
N TRP A 75 1.11 11.57 5.88
CA TRP A 75 2.05 10.90 4.98
C TRP A 75 3.35 11.71 4.77
N ARG A 76 3.23 13.02 4.52
CA ARG A 76 4.40 13.91 4.36
C ARG A 76 5.27 13.92 5.62
N GLU A 77 4.65 13.97 6.78
CA GLU A 77 5.38 13.91 8.06
C GLU A 77 6.13 12.59 8.21
N MET A 78 5.50 11.46 7.89
CA MET A 78 6.16 10.15 7.95
C MET A 78 7.31 10.02 6.95
N VAL A 79 7.15 10.54 5.72
CA VAL A 79 8.22 10.61 4.72
C VAL A 79 9.41 11.42 5.25
N ARG A 80 9.15 12.61 5.79
CA ARG A 80 10.19 13.48 6.37
C ARG A 80 10.89 12.85 7.58
N GLN A 81 10.12 12.25 8.49
CA GLN A 81 10.65 11.62 9.70
C GLN A 81 11.51 10.39 9.41
N PHE A 82 11.17 9.65 8.36
CA PHE A 82 11.82 8.38 8.01
C PHE A 82 12.55 8.43 6.67
N ALA A 83 12.97 9.62 6.24
CA ALA A 83 13.73 9.85 5.03
C ALA A 83 14.88 8.82 4.91
N HIS A 84 15.08 8.32 3.69
CA HIS A 84 16.04 7.27 3.41
C HIS A 84 16.50 7.41 1.95
N PRO A 85 17.80 7.21 1.63
CA PRO A 85 18.29 7.31 0.24
C PRO A 85 17.58 6.40 -0.74
N ARG A 86 16.98 5.32 -0.23
CA ARG A 86 16.18 4.38 -1.01
C ARG A 86 14.88 4.06 -0.27
N LEU A 87 13.97 5.02 -0.32
CA LEU A 87 12.66 4.97 0.33
C LEU A 87 11.59 4.47 -0.65
N PHE A 88 10.73 3.57 -0.20
CA PHE A 88 9.51 3.18 -0.91
C PHE A 88 8.29 3.47 -0.05
N LEU A 89 7.26 4.04 -0.66
CA LEU A 89 5.96 4.19 -0.01
C LEU A 89 5.09 2.98 -0.34
N ALA A 90 4.49 2.38 0.67
CA ALA A 90 3.58 1.26 0.53
C ALA A 90 2.28 1.51 1.28
N GLY A 91 1.16 1.07 0.73
CA GLY A 91 -0.10 1.26 1.44
C GLY A 91 -1.21 0.30 1.03
N LYS A 92 -1.97 -0.16 2.04
CA LYS A 92 -3.18 -0.92 1.84
C LYS A 92 -4.36 0.00 1.56
N SER A 93 -5.07 -0.24 0.45
CA SER A 93 -6.36 0.41 0.19
C SER A 93 -6.26 1.94 0.26
N MET A 94 -6.99 2.56 1.19
CA MET A 94 -6.89 4.00 1.49
C MET A 94 -5.45 4.49 1.65
N GLY A 95 -4.59 3.78 2.40
CA GLY A 95 -3.21 4.21 2.61
C GLY A 95 -2.41 4.32 1.30
N GLY A 96 -2.60 3.34 0.41
CA GLY A 96 -1.97 3.32 -0.91
C GLY A 96 -2.56 4.37 -1.85
N ARG A 97 -3.87 4.61 -1.78
CA ARG A 97 -4.51 5.72 -2.52
C ARG A 97 -3.96 7.08 -2.10
N MET A 98 -3.84 7.33 -0.80
CA MET A 98 -3.25 8.58 -0.31
C MET A 98 -1.81 8.76 -0.76
N ALA A 99 -1.01 7.69 -0.79
CA ALA A 99 0.34 7.76 -1.33
C ALA A 99 0.37 8.02 -2.86
N ALA A 100 -0.55 7.43 -3.63
CA ALA A 100 -0.66 7.72 -5.07
C ALA A 100 -1.06 9.18 -5.33
N GLU A 101 -2.06 9.69 -4.62
CA GLU A 101 -2.50 11.09 -4.72
C GLU A 101 -1.37 12.04 -4.33
N LEU A 102 -0.58 11.69 -3.33
CA LEU A 102 0.58 12.45 -2.89
C LEU A 102 1.64 12.61 -4.00
N PHE A 103 1.97 11.54 -4.72
CA PHE A 103 2.90 11.61 -5.86
C PHE A 103 2.36 12.48 -7.00
N CYS A 104 1.05 12.45 -7.26
CA CYS A 104 0.45 13.29 -8.29
C CYS A 104 0.30 14.77 -7.88
N GLU A 105 0.04 15.07 -6.61
CA GLU A 105 -0.06 16.46 -6.11
C GLU A 105 1.31 17.13 -5.93
N GLY A 106 2.30 16.39 -5.42
CA GLY A 106 3.58 16.94 -4.96
C GLY A 106 4.79 16.68 -5.87
N GLY A 107 4.67 15.85 -6.91
CA GLY A 107 5.81 15.50 -7.77
C GLY A 107 6.98 14.91 -6.98
N ASP A 108 8.20 15.38 -7.25
CA ASP A 108 9.47 14.91 -6.66
C ASP A 108 9.64 15.23 -5.16
N GLU A 109 8.70 15.94 -4.51
CA GLU A 109 8.81 16.34 -3.09
C GLU A 109 8.96 15.17 -2.11
N MET A 110 8.55 13.96 -2.50
CA MET A 110 8.57 12.79 -1.61
C MET A 110 9.92 12.09 -1.51
N ASP A 111 10.88 12.40 -2.40
CA ASP A 111 12.21 11.77 -2.47
C ASP A 111 12.14 10.24 -2.24
N ALA A 112 11.18 9.60 -2.91
CA ALA A 112 10.88 8.18 -2.78
C ALA A 112 11.07 7.50 -4.14
N ALA A 113 11.78 6.37 -4.13
CA ALA A 113 12.16 5.63 -5.31
C ALA A 113 10.96 4.98 -6.02
N GLY A 114 9.89 4.66 -5.28
CA GLY A 114 8.71 4.04 -5.86
C GLY A 114 7.52 3.91 -4.90
N LEU A 115 6.38 3.54 -5.48
CA LEU A 115 5.12 3.29 -4.79
C LEU A 115 4.69 1.83 -4.89
N ILE A 116 4.18 1.27 -3.79
CA ILE A 116 3.60 -0.06 -3.72
C ILE A 116 2.16 0.06 -3.20
N VAL A 117 1.19 -0.37 -4.00
CA VAL A 117 -0.23 -0.29 -3.66
C VAL A 117 -0.81 -1.68 -3.49
N LEU A 118 -1.43 -1.92 -2.33
CA LEU A 118 -2.00 -3.22 -1.95
C LEU A 118 -3.54 -3.11 -1.94
N GLY A 119 -4.20 -3.61 -2.98
CA GLY A 119 -5.65 -3.51 -3.13
C GLY A 119 -6.12 -2.06 -3.32
N TYR A 120 -5.90 -1.42 -4.47
CA TYR A 120 -6.31 -0.03 -4.69
C TYR A 120 -7.85 0.09 -4.76
N PRO A 121 -8.46 1.08 -4.07
CA PRO A 121 -9.90 1.22 -4.08
C PRO A 121 -10.38 2.11 -5.24
N PHE A 122 -10.51 1.57 -6.45
CA PHE A 122 -10.94 2.31 -7.65
C PHE A 122 -12.33 2.90 -7.49
N HIS A 123 -13.24 2.18 -6.83
CA HIS A 123 -14.53 2.69 -6.40
C HIS A 123 -14.99 1.95 -5.13
N PRO A 124 -15.91 2.49 -4.32
CA PRO A 124 -16.56 1.72 -3.27
C PRO A 124 -17.45 0.61 -3.85
N PRO A 125 -17.61 -0.55 -3.18
CA PRO A 125 -18.54 -1.58 -3.62
C PRO A 125 -19.94 -1.02 -3.83
N ALA A 126 -20.59 -1.46 -4.91
CA ALA A 126 -21.91 -0.99 -5.35
C ALA A 126 -22.01 0.51 -5.70
N LYS A 127 -20.88 1.21 -5.87
CA LYS A 127 -20.84 2.61 -6.33
C LYS A 127 -19.77 2.82 -7.41
N PRO A 128 -19.88 2.15 -8.58
CA PRO A 128 -18.88 2.24 -9.65
C PRO A 128 -18.64 3.66 -10.17
N ASP A 129 -19.68 4.52 -10.14
CA ASP A 129 -19.58 5.92 -10.58
C ASP A 129 -18.69 6.79 -9.66
N ALA A 130 -18.43 6.35 -8.42
CA ALA A 130 -17.54 7.05 -7.49
C ALA A 130 -16.07 6.68 -7.74
N TRP A 131 -15.65 6.84 -9.00
CA TRP A 131 -14.35 6.45 -9.54
C TRP A 131 -13.19 7.25 -8.97
N ARG A 132 -12.06 6.57 -8.74
CA ARG A 132 -10.84 7.11 -8.12
C ARG A 132 -9.57 6.63 -8.83
N GLY A 133 -9.69 6.01 -10.01
CA GLY A 133 -8.56 5.43 -10.74
C GLY A 133 -7.68 6.45 -11.47
N GLU A 134 -8.14 7.70 -11.68
CA GLU A 134 -7.46 8.66 -12.56
C GLU A 134 -5.99 8.94 -12.20
N VAL A 135 -5.67 8.91 -10.90
CA VAL A 135 -4.28 9.06 -10.43
C VAL A 135 -3.33 8.03 -11.04
N LEU A 136 -3.79 6.78 -11.24
CA LEU A 136 -2.99 5.69 -11.77
C LEU A 136 -2.81 5.75 -13.30
N LYS A 137 -3.57 6.61 -13.99
CA LYS A 137 -3.32 6.92 -15.42
C LYS A 137 -2.19 7.93 -15.61
N GLN A 138 -1.96 8.77 -14.60
CA GLN A 138 -1.08 9.94 -14.72
C GLN A 138 0.22 9.81 -13.92
N ILE A 139 0.27 8.90 -12.94
CA ILE A 139 1.44 8.72 -12.08
C ILE A 139 2.69 8.38 -12.91
N THR A 140 3.77 9.11 -12.68
CA THR A 140 5.07 8.90 -13.37
C THR A 140 6.06 8.14 -12.50
N THR A 141 5.87 8.16 -11.18
CA THR A 141 6.67 7.38 -10.22
C THR A 141 6.53 5.88 -10.49
N PRO A 142 7.64 5.12 -10.52
CA PRO A 142 7.57 3.66 -10.58
C PRO A 142 6.61 3.12 -9.52
N THR A 143 5.59 2.39 -9.96
CA THR A 143 4.48 1.96 -9.11
C THR A 143 4.19 0.48 -9.32
N LEU A 144 4.16 -0.29 -8.24
CA LEU A 144 3.66 -1.65 -8.21
C LEU A 144 2.23 -1.66 -7.67
N LEU A 145 1.27 -2.09 -8.47
CA LEU A 145 -0.10 -2.35 -8.03
C LEU A 145 -0.31 -3.86 -7.84
N LEU A 146 -0.59 -4.28 -6.62
CA LEU A 146 -0.98 -5.64 -6.27
C LEU A 146 -2.48 -5.67 -5.98
N GLN A 147 -3.26 -6.34 -6.83
CA GLN A 147 -4.72 -6.32 -6.79
C GLN A 147 -5.29 -7.75 -6.77
N GLY A 148 -6.29 -8.00 -5.92
CA GLY A 148 -7.01 -9.28 -5.95
C GLY A 148 -7.85 -9.39 -7.22
N GLU A 149 -7.87 -10.55 -7.88
CA GLU A 149 -8.65 -10.74 -9.11
C GLU A 149 -10.15 -10.46 -8.93
N ARG A 150 -10.65 -10.70 -7.72
CA ARG A 150 -12.05 -10.53 -7.31
C ARG A 150 -12.25 -9.36 -6.37
N ASP A 151 -11.32 -8.42 -6.32
CA ASP A 151 -11.46 -7.23 -5.50
C ASP A 151 -12.72 -6.44 -5.91
N THR A 152 -13.66 -6.28 -4.98
CA THR A 152 -14.94 -5.59 -5.22
C THR A 152 -14.81 -4.08 -5.32
N PHE A 153 -13.60 -3.56 -5.09
CA PHE A 153 -13.26 -2.16 -5.32
C PHE A 153 -12.58 -1.91 -6.68
N GLY A 154 -12.36 -2.96 -7.49
CA GLY A 154 -11.73 -2.88 -8.80
C GLY A 154 -11.19 -4.24 -9.21
N SER A 155 -12.01 -5.02 -9.92
CA SER A 155 -11.69 -6.41 -10.25
C SER A 155 -10.82 -6.55 -11.50
N ARG A 156 -10.24 -7.74 -11.72
CA ARG A 156 -9.46 -8.01 -12.94
C ARG A 156 -10.27 -7.84 -14.22
N ALA A 157 -11.53 -8.25 -14.19
CA ALA A 157 -12.42 -8.11 -15.35
C ALA A 157 -12.75 -6.64 -15.63
N GLU A 158 -12.96 -5.85 -14.59
CA GLU A 158 -13.30 -4.43 -14.70
C GLU A 158 -12.11 -3.58 -15.19
N LEU A 159 -10.90 -3.91 -14.73
CA LEU A 159 -9.69 -3.16 -15.05
C LEU A 159 -8.94 -3.69 -16.28
N ALA A 160 -9.53 -4.62 -17.05
CA ALA A 160 -8.87 -5.26 -18.19
C ALA A 160 -8.39 -4.24 -19.23
N ASP A 161 -9.22 -3.23 -19.51
CA ASP A 161 -8.94 -2.15 -20.47
C ASP A 161 -8.58 -0.83 -19.80
N PHE A 162 -8.32 -0.84 -18.48
CA PHE A 162 -7.98 0.38 -17.77
C PHE A 162 -6.60 0.88 -18.22
N PRO A 163 -6.48 2.13 -18.70
CA PRO A 163 -5.24 2.65 -19.28
C PRO A 163 -4.28 3.10 -18.18
N PHE A 164 -3.67 2.15 -17.49
CA PHE A 164 -2.62 2.41 -16.51
C PHE A 164 -1.46 3.20 -17.15
N SER A 165 -0.86 4.12 -16.39
CA SER A 165 0.40 4.75 -16.78
C SER A 165 1.47 3.67 -17.06
N PRO A 166 2.40 3.90 -18.02
CA PRO A 166 3.55 3.01 -18.23
C PRO A 166 4.43 2.81 -16.98
N ALA A 167 4.36 3.72 -16.00
CA ALA A 167 5.06 3.58 -14.73
C ALA A 167 4.41 2.57 -13.77
N VAL A 168 3.19 2.09 -14.06
CA VAL A 168 2.43 1.18 -13.20
C VAL A 168 2.56 -0.26 -13.71
N SER A 169 3.18 -1.11 -12.90
CA SER A 169 3.17 -2.56 -13.08
C SER A 169 2.06 -3.19 -12.25
N VAL A 170 1.08 -3.83 -12.89
CA VAL A 170 -0.06 -4.47 -12.23
C VAL A 170 0.17 -5.98 -12.09
N HIS A 171 0.02 -6.49 -10.87
CA HIS A 171 0.07 -7.91 -10.57
C HIS A 171 -1.21 -8.36 -9.86
N TRP A 172 -1.81 -9.40 -10.41
CA TRP A 172 -3.06 -9.98 -9.93
C TRP A 172 -2.79 -11.13 -8.95
N LEU A 173 -3.48 -11.11 -7.81
CA LEU A 173 -3.42 -12.17 -6.81
C LEU A 173 -4.57 -13.15 -7.07
N THR A 174 -4.20 -14.41 -7.34
CA THR A 174 -5.12 -15.46 -7.82
C THR A 174 -6.33 -15.59 -6.93
N ASP A 175 -7.51 -15.43 -7.54
CA ASP A 175 -8.84 -15.47 -6.92
C ASP A 175 -9.04 -14.55 -5.69
N GLY A 176 -8.06 -13.70 -5.39
CA GLY A 176 -7.99 -12.89 -4.18
C GLY A 176 -9.08 -11.82 -4.12
N ASP A 177 -9.63 -11.62 -2.93
CA ASP A 177 -10.45 -10.45 -2.62
C ASP A 177 -9.59 -9.23 -2.26
N HIS A 178 -10.21 -8.19 -1.68
CA HIS A 178 -9.51 -6.97 -1.26
C HIS A 178 -8.42 -7.21 -0.21
N GLY A 179 -8.50 -8.29 0.56
CA GLY A 179 -7.49 -8.75 1.52
C GLY A 179 -6.56 -9.83 0.95
N PHE A 180 -6.61 -10.07 -0.36
CA PHE A 180 -5.91 -11.15 -1.07
C PHE A 180 -6.35 -12.56 -0.70
N LYS A 181 -7.48 -12.70 -0.02
CA LYS A 181 -8.01 -14.00 0.37
C LYS A 181 -8.77 -14.64 -0.81
N PRO A 182 -8.33 -15.81 -1.29
CA PRO A 182 -9.01 -16.51 -2.36
C PRO A 182 -10.20 -17.33 -1.83
N ARG A 183 -11.10 -17.78 -2.73
CA ARG A 183 -12.09 -18.81 -2.38
C ARG A 183 -11.39 -20.15 -2.19
N LYS A 184 -11.95 -21.00 -1.33
CA LYS A 184 -11.46 -22.37 -1.11
C LYS A 184 -11.34 -23.20 -2.40
N ALA A 185 -12.23 -22.96 -3.36
CA ALA A 185 -12.27 -23.69 -4.63
C ALA A 185 -11.13 -23.30 -5.62
N SER A 186 -10.37 -22.23 -5.34
CA SER A 186 -9.30 -21.76 -6.23
C SER A 186 -8.05 -22.64 -6.21
N GLY A 187 -7.88 -23.48 -5.18
CA GLY A 187 -6.62 -24.20 -4.95
C GLY A 187 -5.48 -23.33 -4.41
N MET A 188 -5.71 -22.04 -4.19
CA MET A 188 -4.76 -21.08 -3.62
C MET A 188 -5.15 -20.74 -2.17
N SER A 189 -4.18 -20.48 -1.31
CA SER A 189 -4.38 -19.95 0.04
C SER A 189 -4.06 -18.46 0.13
N GLU A 190 -4.62 -17.79 1.15
CA GLU A 190 -4.29 -16.40 1.48
C GLU A 190 -2.79 -16.23 1.76
N GLN A 191 -2.16 -17.21 2.41
CA GLN A 191 -0.74 -17.19 2.73
C GLN A 191 0.13 -17.29 1.47
N GLU A 192 -0.26 -18.07 0.48
CA GLU A 192 0.45 -18.13 -0.81
C GLU A 192 0.31 -16.81 -1.58
N ASN A 193 -0.87 -16.18 -1.59
CA ASN A 193 -1.04 -14.85 -2.18
C ASN A 193 -0.20 -13.79 -1.45
N LEU A 194 -0.09 -13.84 -0.13
CA LEU A 194 0.76 -12.93 0.64
C LEU A 194 2.26 -13.15 0.35
N ARG A 195 2.70 -14.41 0.23
CA ARG A 195 4.09 -14.72 -0.19
C ARG A 195 4.38 -14.19 -1.59
N LEU A 196 3.47 -14.43 -2.54
CA LEU A 196 3.58 -13.90 -3.90
C LEU A 196 3.64 -12.37 -3.89
N ALA A 197 2.80 -11.70 -3.10
CA ALA A 197 2.84 -10.25 -2.94
C ALA A 197 4.22 -9.77 -2.44
N ALA A 198 4.76 -10.42 -1.41
CA ALA A 198 6.09 -10.09 -0.88
C ALA A 198 7.21 -10.33 -1.92
N GLU A 199 7.15 -11.42 -2.69
CA GLU A 199 8.09 -11.69 -3.78
C GLU A 199 8.03 -10.61 -4.88
N ARG A 200 6.83 -10.21 -5.29
CA ARG A 200 6.64 -9.15 -6.28
C ARG A 200 7.17 -7.81 -5.78
N ILE A 201 6.96 -7.49 -4.51
CA ILE A 201 7.51 -6.28 -3.88
C ILE A 201 9.05 -6.31 -3.90
N LYS A 202 9.67 -7.41 -3.47
CA LYS A 202 11.14 -7.55 -3.49
C LYS A 202 11.69 -7.44 -4.91
N GLY A 203 11.05 -8.08 -5.89
CA GLY A 203 11.43 -7.98 -7.30
C GLY A 203 11.30 -6.56 -7.85
N PHE A 204 10.22 -5.87 -7.51
CA PHE A 204 10.02 -4.47 -7.88
C PHE A 204 11.07 -3.55 -7.27
N ILE A 205 11.35 -3.68 -5.97
CA ILE A 205 12.42 -2.93 -5.29
C ILE A 205 13.77 -3.19 -5.95
N ALA A 206 14.09 -4.44 -6.30
CA ALA A 206 15.35 -4.77 -6.97
C ALA A 206 15.47 -4.16 -8.38
N ALA A 207 14.36 -4.01 -9.10
CA ALA A 207 14.31 -3.40 -10.43
C ALA A 207 14.40 -1.86 -10.36
N VAL A 208 13.80 -1.25 -9.33
CA VAL A 208 13.81 0.19 -9.08
C VAL A 208 15.05 0.54 -8.26
N GLY A 209 16.15 0.88 -8.94
CA GLY A 209 17.39 1.34 -8.27
C GLY A 209 18.69 0.77 -8.83
N ARG A 210 18.86 0.75 -10.15
CA ARG A 210 20.18 0.68 -10.81
C ARG A 210 20.40 1.88 -11.73
N SER A 211 20.12 3.08 -11.24
CA SER A 211 20.51 4.34 -11.87
C SER A 211 21.59 4.99 -11.03
#